data_AF-A0A6P3ZIG2-F1
#
_entry.id   AF-A0A6P3ZIG2-F1
#
_cell.length_a   1.000
_cell.length_b   1.000
_cell.length_c   1.000
_cell.angle_alpha   90.00
_cell.angle_beta   90.00
_cell.angle_gamma   90.00
#
_symmetry.space_group_name_H-M   'P 1'
#
loop_
_entity.id
_entity.type
_entity.pdbx_description
1 polymer ?
#
loop_
_entity_poly.entity_id
_entity_poly.type
_entity_poly.pdbx_seq_one_letter_code
_entity_poly.pdbx_strand_id
1 'polypeptide(L)'
;MEMGFWVWVFSLISVVIFFSPCSFALTEDGLTLLEIKSTLNDSKNLLSNWVASDESPCNWTGISCYPQDQRVRSINLPYLQLGGTISPSIGKLSRLQRLALHQNSLHGYIPNEITNCTDLRALYLRANYLQGGIPSDIGNLSHLTILDLSSNLLKGAIPSSIGRLTRLQSLDIVGSGGFGTVYRMVMNDCGTFAVKKIDRSREGSDQVFERELEILGSIKHINLVNLRGYCRLPASRLLIYDYLAMGSLDDFLHEHGPDGQTLNWSARLKIALGSARGLSYLHHDCSPKIVHRDIKSSNILLDENLEPHVSDFGLAKILVDEDAHVTTVVAGTFGYLAPEYLQSGRATDKSDVYSFGVLLLELVTGKRPTDPSFVKRGLNVVGWMNTLLKENRLEDVVDKRCKDADAETVEAILEVAARCTDANPDDRPTMNQVLQLLEQEAMSPCASDFYESHSDCC
;
A
#
# COMPACT_ATOMS: atom_id res chain seq x y z
N MET A 1 -13.71 45.65 101.83
CA MET A 1 -12.92 46.64 101.07
C MET A 1 -11.68 45.92 100.59
N GLU A 2 -11.30 45.81 99.33
CA GLU A 2 -11.83 46.19 98.01
C GLU A 2 -11.04 45.34 96.98
N MET A 3 -11.64 45.20 95.79
CA MET A 3 -11.10 44.98 94.43
C MET A 3 -9.59 44.62 94.22
N GLY A 4 -9.19 43.83 93.22
CA GLY A 4 -9.87 43.51 91.96
C GLY A 4 -9.06 42.59 91.03
N PHE A 5 -9.73 42.26 89.93
CA PHE A 5 -9.29 41.51 88.74
C PHE A 5 -8.05 42.12 88.06
N TRP A 6 -7.16 41.31 87.46
CA TRP A 6 -6.62 41.52 86.09
C TRP A 6 -5.98 40.22 85.56
N VAL A 7 -6.44 39.80 84.38
CA VAL A 7 -5.96 38.67 83.57
C VAL A 7 -4.75 39.11 82.76
N TRP A 8 -3.68 38.31 82.71
CA TRP A 8 -2.68 38.37 81.63
C TRP A 8 -2.20 36.97 81.21
N VAL A 9 -2.66 36.62 80.01
CA VAL A 9 -2.24 35.64 79.00
C VAL A 9 -0.90 34.90 79.26
N PHE A 10 -0.96 33.57 79.39
CA PHE A 10 0.21 32.70 79.22
C PHE A 10 0.53 32.57 77.73
N SER A 11 1.69 33.09 77.31
CA SER A 11 2.30 32.78 76.02
C SER A 11 2.85 31.35 76.05
N LEU A 12 2.16 30.44 75.35
CA LEU A 12 2.63 29.08 75.13
C LEU A 12 3.69 29.13 74.02
N ILE A 13 4.98 29.05 74.38
CA ILE A 13 6.04 28.81 73.41
C ILE A 13 5.85 27.37 72.92
N SER A 14 5.12 27.20 71.81
CA SER A 14 5.15 25.95 71.07
C SER A 14 6.47 25.87 70.35
N VAL A 15 7.33 24.92 70.75
CA VAL A 15 8.43 24.46 69.91
C VAL A 15 7.80 23.90 68.64
N VAL A 16 7.77 24.71 67.58
CA VAL A 16 7.51 24.22 66.23
C VAL A 16 8.73 23.42 65.85
N ILE A 17 8.63 22.09 66.02
CA ILE A 17 9.45 21.18 65.25
C ILE A 17 9.09 21.48 63.79
N PHE A 18 10.00 22.15 63.07
CA PHE A 18 9.97 22.18 61.62
C PHE A 18 10.07 20.72 61.16
N PHE A 19 8.93 20.05 61.02
CA PHE A 19 8.82 18.98 60.04
C PHE A 19 9.08 19.67 58.70
N SER A 20 10.30 19.51 58.21
CA SER A 20 10.64 19.80 56.83
C SER A 20 9.57 19.09 55.98
N PRO A 21 8.77 19.81 55.17
CA PRO A 21 7.80 19.16 54.31
C PRO A 21 8.58 18.23 53.38
N CYS A 22 8.05 17.00 53.24
CA CYS A 22 8.56 15.91 52.43
C CYS A 22 9.55 16.35 51.34
N SER A 23 10.73 15.71 51.31
CA SER A 23 11.40 15.52 50.03
C SER A 23 10.41 14.84 49.09
N PHE A 24 9.82 15.59 48.17
CA PHE A 24 8.98 15.00 47.14
C PHE A 24 9.90 14.13 46.28
N ALA A 25 9.81 12.82 46.48
CA ALA A 25 10.56 11.86 45.69
C ALA A 25 9.93 11.78 44.31
N LEU A 26 10.75 11.81 43.27
CA LEU A 26 10.33 11.62 41.89
C LEU A 26 9.48 10.35 41.77
N THR A 27 8.37 10.44 41.01
CA THR A 27 7.49 9.29 40.75
C THR A 27 8.23 8.06 40.20
N GLU A 28 7.66 6.87 40.37
CA GLU A 28 8.22 5.62 39.83
C GLU A 28 8.41 5.65 38.31
N ASP A 29 7.44 6.22 37.57
CA ASP A 29 7.58 6.43 36.13
C ASP A 29 8.73 7.41 35.82
N GLY A 30 8.93 8.44 36.65
CA GLY A 30 10.06 9.35 36.53
C GLY A 30 11.40 8.66 36.76
N LEU A 31 11.52 7.82 37.78
CA LEU A 31 12.72 7.00 38.03
C LEU A 31 12.99 6.05 36.85
N THR A 32 11.94 5.44 36.30
CA THR A 32 12.03 4.60 35.09
C THR A 32 12.51 5.40 33.87
N LEU A 33 12.05 6.64 33.70
CA LEU A 33 12.50 7.53 32.64
C LEU A 33 13.97 7.93 32.82
N LEU A 34 14.46 8.15 34.04
CA LEU A 34 15.89 8.37 34.28
C LEU A 34 16.73 7.13 33.94
N GLU A 35 16.21 5.94 34.21
CA GLU A 35 16.84 4.68 33.80
C GLU A 35 16.90 4.57 32.27
N ILE A 36 15.82 4.90 31.56
CA ILE A 36 15.77 4.97 30.09
C ILE A 36 16.77 6.01 29.58
N LYS A 37 16.83 7.21 30.17
CA LYS A 37 17.77 8.26 29.78
C LYS A 37 19.22 7.80 29.91
N SER A 38 19.53 6.98 30.91
CA SER A 38 20.91 6.48 31.10
C SER A 38 21.40 5.55 29.98
N THR A 39 20.49 4.92 29.23
CA THR A 39 20.85 4.08 28.07
C THR A 39 20.88 4.85 26.74
N LEU A 40 20.44 6.12 26.75
CA LEU A 40 20.45 7.00 25.58
C LEU A 40 21.73 7.84 25.56
N ASN A 41 22.28 8.01 24.37
CA ASN A 41 23.35 8.97 24.13
C ASN A 41 22.75 10.28 23.61
N ASP A 42 22.65 11.28 24.48
CA ASP A 42 22.12 12.61 24.18
C ASP A 42 23.25 13.64 24.04
N SER A 43 24.00 13.54 22.94
CA SER A 43 25.16 14.42 22.66
C SER A 43 24.80 15.90 22.54
N LYS A 44 23.53 16.21 22.22
CA LYS A 44 23.00 17.57 22.12
C LYS A 44 22.39 18.09 23.41
N ASN A 45 22.34 17.28 24.46
CA ASN A 45 21.78 17.63 25.77
C ASN A 45 20.32 18.13 25.70
N LEU A 46 19.52 17.54 24.80
CA LEU A 46 18.13 17.89 24.55
C LEU A 46 17.18 17.37 25.65
N LEU A 47 17.62 16.37 26.42
CA LEU A 47 16.91 15.79 27.57
C LEU A 47 17.41 16.37 28.91
N SER A 48 18.07 17.53 28.89
CA SER A 48 18.68 18.16 30.08
C SER A 48 17.69 18.43 31.22
N ASN A 49 16.40 18.66 30.93
CA ASN A 49 15.36 18.88 31.93
C ASN A 49 14.83 17.60 32.60
N TRP A 50 15.33 16.41 32.25
CA TRP A 50 15.00 15.18 32.98
C TRP A 50 15.90 15.08 34.21
N VAL A 51 15.40 15.53 35.37
CA VAL A 51 16.18 15.67 36.61
C VAL A 51 15.53 14.98 37.81
N ALA A 52 16.35 14.34 38.65
CA ALA A 52 15.88 13.55 39.79
C ALA A 52 15.26 14.38 40.94
N SER A 53 15.46 15.71 40.92
CA SER A 53 14.90 16.64 41.91
C SER A 53 13.44 17.00 41.65
N ASP A 54 12.90 16.69 40.46
CA ASP A 54 11.52 16.98 40.14
C ASP A 54 10.58 15.99 40.83
N GLU A 55 9.39 16.45 41.19
CA GLU A 55 8.36 15.58 41.78
C GLU A 55 7.75 14.66 40.71
N SER A 56 7.69 15.12 39.46
CA SER A 56 6.99 14.45 38.36
C SER A 56 7.67 14.68 37.00
N PRO A 57 7.70 13.67 36.11
CA PRO A 57 8.29 13.78 34.78
C PRO A 57 7.37 14.47 33.76
N CYS A 58 6.16 14.88 34.13
CA CYS A 58 5.15 15.30 33.16
C CYS A 58 5.46 16.62 32.43
N ASN A 59 6.42 17.40 32.92
CA ASN A 59 6.94 18.60 32.27
C ASN A 59 8.26 18.37 31.54
N TRP A 60 8.76 17.13 31.50
CA TRP A 60 9.99 16.79 30.83
C TRP A 60 9.83 16.80 29.30
N THR A 61 10.92 17.10 28.60
CA THR A 61 10.92 17.16 27.13
C THR A 61 10.45 15.83 26.57
N GLY A 62 9.42 15.89 25.72
CA GLY A 62 8.85 14.72 25.04
C GLY A 62 7.99 13.81 25.91
N ILE A 63 7.73 14.15 27.18
CA ILE A 63 6.89 13.36 28.07
C ILE A 63 5.48 13.96 28.15
N SER A 64 4.47 13.11 28.15
CA SER A 64 3.09 13.51 28.47
C SER A 64 2.45 12.48 29.38
N CYS A 65 1.72 12.96 30.37
CA CYS A 65 1.05 12.12 31.37
C CYS A 65 -0.47 12.16 31.25
N TYR A 66 -1.15 11.22 31.90
CA TYR A 66 -2.59 11.34 32.11
C TYR A 66 -2.90 12.43 33.14
N PRO A 67 -3.89 13.31 32.89
CA PRO A 67 -4.28 14.34 33.85
C PRO A 67 -4.74 13.79 35.20
N GLN A 68 -5.32 12.59 35.22
CA GLN A 68 -6.00 12.03 36.40
C GLN A 68 -5.04 11.39 37.41
N ASP A 69 -4.06 10.63 36.93
CA ASP A 69 -3.18 9.79 37.76
C ASP A 69 -1.70 10.13 37.60
N GLN A 70 -1.37 11.11 36.75
CA GLN A 70 -0.01 11.57 36.44
C GLN A 70 0.94 10.46 35.95
N ARG A 71 0.41 9.31 35.51
CA ARG A 71 1.20 8.24 34.89
C ARG A 71 1.62 8.63 33.48
N VAL A 72 2.80 8.18 33.05
CA VAL A 72 3.34 8.47 31.72
C VAL A 72 2.48 7.79 30.66
N ARG A 73 1.93 8.61 29.76
CA ARG A 73 1.07 8.21 28.66
C ARG A 73 1.82 8.16 27.34
N SER A 74 2.76 9.07 27.12
CA SER A 74 3.45 9.22 25.85
C SER A 74 4.91 9.60 26.08
N ILE A 75 5.79 8.95 25.32
CA ILE A 75 7.18 9.37 25.10
C ILE A 75 7.30 9.72 23.61
N ASN A 76 7.65 10.97 23.33
CA ASN A 76 7.74 11.51 21.98
C ASN A 76 9.07 12.25 21.79
N LEU A 77 10.08 11.53 21.31
CA LEU A 77 11.46 11.99 21.12
C LEU A 77 11.99 11.78 19.68
N PRO A 78 11.24 12.11 18.62
CA PRO A 78 11.73 11.90 17.26
C PRO A 78 12.69 13.01 16.80
N TYR A 79 13.55 12.71 15.82
CA TYR A 79 14.46 13.69 15.18
C TYR A 79 15.49 14.35 16.12
N LEU A 80 15.79 13.74 17.27
CA LEU A 80 16.67 14.33 18.28
C LEU A 80 18.14 13.92 18.12
N GLN A 81 18.45 13.05 17.14
CA GLN A 81 19.79 12.47 16.94
C GLN A 81 20.29 11.67 18.16
N LEU A 82 19.38 11.10 18.95
CA LEU A 82 19.71 10.29 20.11
C LEU A 82 20.40 8.99 19.68
N GLY A 83 21.54 8.66 20.28
CA GLY A 83 22.19 7.35 20.14
C GLY A 83 21.87 6.42 21.33
N GLY A 84 22.62 5.32 21.43
CA GLY A 84 22.46 4.36 22.52
C GLY A 84 21.40 3.29 22.22
N THR A 85 20.76 2.75 23.26
CA THR A 85 19.86 1.59 23.15
C THR A 85 18.50 1.84 23.79
N ILE A 86 17.48 1.10 23.35
CA ILE A 86 16.16 1.10 23.99
C ILE A 86 16.26 0.28 25.28
N SER A 87 16.13 0.92 26.43
CA SER A 87 16.20 0.26 27.74
C SER A 87 15.05 -0.76 27.92
N PRO A 88 15.33 -1.98 28.42
CA PRO A 88 14.30 -2.94 28.83
C PRO A 88 13.30 -2.39 29.86
N SER A 89 13.73 -1.41 30.67
CA SER A 89 12.87 -0.77 31.68
C SER A 89 11.71 0.02 31.08
N ILE A 90 11.66 0.21 29.76
CA ILE A 90 10.45 0.67 29.05
C ILE A 90 9.21 -0.16 29.41
N GLY A 91 9.39 -1.46 29.66
CA GLY A 91 8.30 -2.37 30.04
C GLY A 91 7.66 -2.07 31.40
N LYS A 92 8.28 -1.24 32.25
CA LYS A 92 7.72 -0.80 33.53
C LYS A 92 6.63 0.28 33.36
N LEU A 93 6.61 0.97 32.22
CA LEU A 93 5.60 2.00 31.91
C LEU A 93 4.29 1.37 31.42
N SER A 94 3.56 0.73 32.33
CA SER A 94 2.36 -0.06 32.02
C SER A 94 1.20 0.72 31.39
N ARG A 95 1.17 2.05 31.55
CA ARG A 95 0.12 2.95 31.04
C ARG A 95 0.50 3.65 29.72
N LEU A 96 1.69 3.34 29.18
CA LEU A 96 2.23 3.95 27.99
C LEU A 96 1.37 3.61 26.76
N GLN A 97 0.85 4.65 26.10
CA GLN A 97 0.05 4.52 24.87
C GLN A 97 0.86 4.82 23.61
N ARG A 98 1.91 5.64 23.71
CA ARG A 98 2.71 6.07 22.57
C ARG A 98 4.19 6.05 22.92
N LEU A 99 4.97 5.35 22.11
CA LEU A 99 6.42 5.42 22.11
C LEU A 99 6.90 5.84 20.71
N ALA A 100 7.43 7.05 20.61
CA ALA A 100 7.98 7.57 19.36
C ALA A 100 9.46 7.93 19.54
N LEU A 101 10.32 7.11 18.92
CA LEU A 101 11.77 7.22 18.92
C LEU A 101 12.35 7.22 17.49
N HIS A 102 11.51 7.44 16.49
CA HIS A 102 11.90 7.39 15.07
C HIS A 102 12.83 8.53 14.66
N GLN A 103 13.61 8.31 13.60
CA GLN A 103 14.63 9.25 13.10
C GLN A 103 15.64 9.65 14.18
N ASN A 104 16.30 8.64 14.75
CA ASN A 104 17.39 8.79 15.69
C ASN A 104 18.55 7.86 15.27
N SER A 105 19.58 7.77 16.10
CA SER A 105 20.76 6.91 15.92
C SER A 105 20.76 5.73 16.90
N LEU A 106 19.59 5.25 17.33
CA LEU A 106 19.48 4.16 18.30
C LEU A 106 19.93 2.84 17.68
N HIS A 107 20.62 2.01 18.45
CA HIS A 107 21.12 0.70 18.02
C HIS A 107 20.81 -0.38 19.07
N GLY A 108 21.29 -1.61 18.84
CA GLY A 108 20.98 -2.75 19.70
C GLY A 108 19.60 -3.34 19.41
N TYR A 109 19.06 -4.14 20.33
CA TYR A 109 17.81 -4.88 20.11
C TYR A 109 16.57 -4.10 20.54
N ILE A 110 15.41 -4.44 19.97
CA ILE A 110 14.12 -4.08 20.57
C ILE A 110 13.92 -5.00 21.78
N PRO A 111 13.86 -4.49 23.02
CA PRO A 111 13.70 -5.32 24.22
C PRO A 111 12.34 -6.03 24.21
N ASN A 112 12.29 -7.31 24.61
CA ASN A 112 11.02 -8.05 24.67
C ASN A 112 10.07 -7.46 25.71
N GLU A 113 10.61 -6.81 26.74
CA GLU A 113 9.90 -6.11 27.81
C GLU A 113 8.98 -5.00 27.28
N ILE A 114 9.20 -4.48 26.07
CA ILE A 114 8.26 -3.53 25.44
C ILE A 114 6.85 -4.12 25.31
N THR A 115 6.74 -5.46 25.26
CA THR A 115 5.46 -6.17 25.17
C THR A 115 4.67 -6.16 26.48
N ASN A 116 5.28 -5.71 27.59
CA ASN A 116 4.60 -5.48 28.87
C ASN A 116 3.80 -4.17 28.90
N CYS A 117 4.04 -3.25 27.96
CA CYS A 117 3.24 -2.04 27.79
C CYS A 117 1.91 -2.37 27.11
N THR A 118 1.02 -3.10 27.77
CA THR A 118 -0.21 -3.64 27.15
C THR A 118 -1.19 -2.56 26.66
N ASP A 119 -1.11 -1.35 27.22
CA ASP A 119 -1.90 -0.17 26.79
C ASP A 119 -1.34 0.50 25.52
N LEU A 120 -0.21 0.03 24.98
CA LEU A 120 0.47 0.66 23.83
C LEU A 120 -0.41 0.64 22.59
N ARG A 121 -0.57 1.82 21.98
CA ARG A 121 -1.36 2.06 20.76
C ARG A 121 -0.48 2.41 19.58
N ALA A 122 0.63 3.10 19.81
CA ALA A 122 1.52 3.49 18.72
C ALA A 122 2.99 3.29 19.08
N LEU A 123 3.70 2.54 18.25
CA LEU A 123 5.13 2.29 18.36
C LEU A 123 5.83 2.77 17.07
N TYR A 124 6.64 3.82 17.18
CA TYR A 124 7.43 4.35 16.07
C TYR A 124 8.92 4.25 16.37
N LEU A 125 9.58 3.31 15.71
CA LEU A 125 11.02 3.06 15.79
C LEU A 125 11.74 3.27 14.45
N ARG A 126 11.03 3.76 13.42
CA ARG A 126 11.55 3.96 12.07
C ARG A 126 12.88 4.72 12.03
N ALA A 127 13.74 4.39 11.07
CA ALA A 127 14.97 5.15 10.77
C ALA A 127 15.88 5.25 12.01
N ASN A 128 16.36 4.08 12.42
CA ASN A 128 17.37 3.87 13.46
C ASN A 128 18.32 2.74 13.00
N TYR A 129 19.24 2.30 13.86
CA TYR A 129 20.18 1.21 13.62
C TYR A 129 19.86 -0.04 14.48
N LEU A 130 18.59 -0.28 14.81
CA LEU A 130 18.16 -1.40 15.66
C LEU A 130 18.37 -2.75 14.96
N GLN A 131 18.84 -3.75 15.69
CA GLN A 131 19.25 -5.08 15.20
C GLN A 131 18.43 -6.21 15.85
N GLY A 132 18.60 -7.43 15.33
CA GLY A 132 17.91 -8.64 15.80
C GLY A 132 16.43 -8.68 15.43
N GLY A 133 15.66 -9.58 16.06
CA GLY A 133 14.29 -9.87 15.65
C GLY A 133 13.24 -8.96 16.27
N ILE A 134 12.02 -9.00 15.71
CA ILE A 134 10.83 -8.45 16.36
C ILE A 134 10.55 -9.31 17.62
N PRO A 135 10.24 -8.69 18.78
CA PRO A 135 9.87 -9.41 20.01
C PRO A 135 8.86 -10.54 19.76
N SER A 136 9.15 -11.74 20.25
CA SER A 136 8.30 -12.93 20.01
C SER A 136 6.88 -12.74 20.52
N ASP A 137 6.72 -11.92 21.56
CA ASP A 137 5.45 -11.63 22.22
C ASP A 137 4.79 -10.34 21.73
N ILE A 138 5.20 -9.79 20.58
CA ILE A 138 4.63 -8.53 20.04
C ILE A 138 3.09 -8.57 19.94
N GLY A 139 2.53 -9.76 19.70
CA GLY A 139 1.07 -10.00 19.70
C GLY A 139 0.34 -9.75 21.01
N ASN A 140 1.03 -9.54 22.14
CA ASN A 140 0.42 -9.17 23.42
C ASN A 140 -0.03 -7.70 23.45
N LEU A 141 0.45 -6.87 22.52
CA LEU A 141 0.06 -5.47 22.40
C LEU A 141 -1.29 -5.33 21.69
N SER A 142 -2.37 -5.90 22.25
CA SER A 142 -3.68 -6.00 21.59
C SER A 142 -4.36 -4.66 21.28
N HIS A 143 -3.89 -3.56 21.89
CA HIS A 143 -4.36 -2.21 21.64
C HIS A 143 -3.56 -1.47 20.56
N LEU A 144 -2.50 -2.10 20.01
CA LEU A 144 -1.60 -1.48 19.05
C LEU A 144 -2.33 -1.20 17.73
N THR A 145 -2.36 0.06 17.37
CA THR A 145 -2.90 0.57 16.12
C THR A 145 -1.81 0.96 15.13
N ILE A 146 -0.60 1.28 15.60
CA ILE A 146 0.51 1.68 14.72
C ILE A 146 1.78 0.97 15.17
N LEU A 147 2.44 0.29 14.22
CA LEU A 147 3.72 -0.38 14.39
C LEU A 147 4.63 0.00 13.22
N ASP A 148 5.49 0.98 13.41
CA ASP A 148 6.46 1.40 12.39
C ASP A 148 7.88 1.05 12.84
N LEU A 149 8.41 -0.04 12.28
CA LEU A 149 9.76 -0.54 12.53
C LEU A 149 10.70 -0.32 11.33
N SER A 150 10.23 0.37 10.29
CA SER A 150 10.91 0.48 8.99
C SER A 150 12.28 1.16 9.07
N SER A 151 13.16 0.95 8.08
CA SER A 151 14.49 1.58 8.04
C SER A 151 15.32 1.32 9.32
N ASN A 152 15.51 0.03 9.66
CA ASN A 152 16.37 -0.45 10.74
C ASN A 152 17.26 -1.60 10.23
N LEU A 153 18.08 -2.20 11.10
CA LEU A 153 18.94 -3.37 10.83
C LEU A 153 18.37 -4.67 11.41
N LEU A 154 17.03 -4.75 11.59
CA LEU A 154 16.35 -5.90 12.17
C LEU A 154 16.57 -7.15 11.29
N LYS A 155 16.68 -8.33 11.91
CA LYS A 155 16.92 -9.63 11.25
C LYS A 155 16.20 -10.74 12.00
N GLY A 156 15.78 -11.80 11.31
CA GLY A 156 15.08 -12.94 11.91
C GLY A 156 13.65 -13.09 11.38
N ALA A 157 12.96 -14.15 11.81
CA ALA A 157 11.60 -14.44 11.39
C ALA A 157 10.60 -13.45 11.98
N ILE A 158 9.54 -13.14 11.22
CA ILE A 158 8.39 -12.41 11.76
C ILE A 158 7.66 -13.34 12.74
N PRO A 159 7.48 -12.94 14.02
CA PRO A 159 6.85 -13.80 15.01
C PRO A 159 5.38 -14.02 14.67
N SER A 160 4.91 -15.27 14.76
CA SER A 160 3.52 -15.64 14.46
C SER A 160 2.50 -14.89 15.33
N SER A 161 2.91 -14.43 16.52
CA SER A 161 2.10 -13.62 17.41
C SER A 161 1.65 -12.29 16.80
N ILE A 162 2.35 -11.76 15.78
CA ILE A 162 1.98 -10.52 15.09
C ILE A 162 0.56 -10.59 14.49
N GLY A 163 0.09 -11.79 14.13
CA GLY A 163 -1.26 -12.03 13.63
C GLY A 163 -2.37 -11.73 14.65
N ARG A 164 -2.05 -11.60 15.95
CA ARG A 164 -3.00 -11.22 17.02
C ARG A 164 -3.29 -9.72 17.06
N LEU A 165 -2.51 -8.89 16.37
CA LEU A 165 -2.63 -7.43 16.36
C LEU A 165 -3.76 -6.96 15.43
N THR A 166 -5.01 -7.27 15.80
CA THR A 166 -6.20 -7.03 14.96
C THR A 166 -6.57 -5.56 14.80
N ARG A 167 -5.98 -4.66 15.61
CA ARG A 167 -6.26 -3.21 15.62
C ARG A 167 -5.25 -2.37 14.85
N LEU A 168 -4.19 -2.97 14.29
CA LEU A 168 -3.23 -2.24 13.46
C LEU A 168 -3.97 -1.52 12.32
N GLN A 169 -3.98 -0.20 12.40
CA GLN A 169 -4.53 0.71 11.41
C GLN A 169 -3.59 0.75 10.21
N SER A 170 -4.08 0.23 9.08
CA SER A 170 -4.09 0.77 7.70
C SER A 170 -2.94 1.65 7.15
N LEU A 171 -1.77 1.75 7.77
CA LEU A 171 -0.64 2.51 7.22
C LEU A 171 0.14 1.73 6.15
N ASP A 172 -0.04 0.41 6.12
CA ASP A 172 0.56 -0.47 5.11
C ASP A 172 -0.47 -1.07 4.15
N ILE A 173 -1.78 -0.81 4.30
CA ILE A 173 -2.76 -1.31 3.32
C ILE A 173 -2.61 -0.50 2.04
N VAL A 174 -2.18 -1.17 0.98
CA VAL A 174 -2.03 -0.56 -0.35
C VAL A 174 -3.18 -0.89 -1.28
N GLY A 175 -4.00 -1.86 -0.92
CA GLY A 175 -5.22 -2.17 -1.65
C GLY A 175 -6.08 -3.18 -0.91
N SER A 176 -7.39 -3.14 -1.17
CA SER A 176 -8.34 -4.14 -0.71
C SER A 176 -9.29 -4.48 -1.84
N GLY A 177 -9.42 -5.76 -2.17
CA GLY A 177 -10.21 -6.22 -3.30
C GLY A 177 -11.07 -7.43 -2.99
N GLY A 178 -11.66 -8.01 -4.03
CA GLY A 178 -12.57 -9.15 -3.93
C GLY A 178 -11.95 -10.43 -3.35
N PHE A 179 -10.63 -10.51 -3.30
CA PHE A 179 -9.88 -11.72 -2.95
C PHE A 179 -8.99 -11.54 -1.73
N GLY A 180 -9.02 -10.37 -1.07
CA GLY A 180 -8.20 -10.12 0.11
C GLY A 180 -7.73 -8.68 0.24
N THR A 181 -6.83 -8.49 1.20
CA THR A 181 -6.21 -7.19 1.51
C THR A 181 -4.71 -7.29 1.21
N VAL A 182 -4.17 -6.30 0.50
CA VAL A 182 -2.75 -6.20 0.15
C VAL A 182 -2.07 -5.22 1.09
N TYR A 183 -0.97 -5.68 1.67
CA TYR A 183 -0.15 -4.92 2.60
C TYR A 183 1.22 -4.66 1.99
N ARG A 184 1.75 -3.45 2.11
CA ARG A 184 3.16 -3.16 1.87
C ARG A 184 3.98 -3.77 3.00
N MET A 185 5.03 -4.51 2.65
CA MET A 185 5.96 -5.11 3.58
C MET A 185 7.37 -4.68 3.20
N VAL A 186 8.11 -4.12 4.15
CA VAL A 186 9.53 -3.84 3.98
C VAL A 186 10.33 -4.93 4.69
N MET A 187 11.13 -5.67 3.93
CA MET A 187 12.07 -6.65 4.44
C MET A 187 13.35 -5.99 4.97
N ASN A 188 14.10 -6.78 5.74
CA ASN A 188 15.31 -6.41 6.46
C ASN A 188 16.47 -5.91 5.57
N ASP A 189 16.46 -6.30 4.29
CA ASP A 189 17.42 -5.90 3.26
C ASP A 189 16.97 -4.63 2.49
N CYS A 190 15.99 -3.90 3.03
CA CYS A 190 15.28 -2.80 2.38
C CYS A 190 14.45 -3.22 1.14
N GLY A 191 14.35 -4.52 0.84
CA GLY A 191 13.44 -5.01 -0.19
C GLY A 191 11.99 -4.69 0.20
N THR A 192 11.23 -4.06 -0.69
CA THR A 192 9.81 -3.80 -0.46
C THR A 192 8.97 -4.79 -1.26
N PHE A 193 7.97 -5.39 -0.63
CA PHE A 193 7.09 -6.41 -1.18
C PHE A 193 5.63 -6.04 -0.94
N ALA A 194 4.76 -6.52 -1.82
CA ALA A 194 3.33 -6.51 -1.60
C ALA A 194 2.91 -7.88 -1.03
N VAL A 195 2.13 -7.89 0.03
CA VAL A 195 1.66 -9.12 0.69
C VAL A 195 0.15 -9.15 0.65
N LYS A 196 -0.41 -10.00 -0.22
CA LYS A 196 -1.85 -10.22 -0.32
C LYS A 196 -2.27 -11.27 0.69
N LYS A 197 -3.06 -10.86 1.68
CA LYS A 197 -3.73 -11.75 2.63
C LYS A 197 -5.10 -12.11 2.08
N ILE A 198 -5.32 -13.39 1.81
CA ILE A 198 -6.59 -13.87 1.27
C ILE A 198 -7.69 -13.82 2.34
N ASP A 199 -8.84 -13.28 1.97
CA ASP A 199 -10.03 -13.23 2.82
C ASP A 199 -10.73 -14.61 2.85
N ARG A 200 -10.58 -15.31 3.97
CA ARG A 200 -11.12 -16.66 4.16
C ARG A 200 -12.61 -16.70 4.51
N SER A 201 -13.24 -15.54 4.72
CA SER A 201 -14.70 -15.50 4.94
C SER A 201 -15.51 -15.81 3.68
N ARG A 202 -14.86 -15.78 2.51
CA ARG A 202 -15.49 -16.00 1.21
C ARG A 202 -15.37 -17.45 0.77
N GLU A 203 -16.48 -17.97 0.25
CA GLU A 203 -16.53 -19.29 -0.39
C GLU A 203 -15.60 -19.30 -1.63
N GLY A 204 -14.81 -20.37 -1.78
CA GLY A 204 -13.83 -20.50 -2.86
C GLY A 204 -12.50 -19.77 -2.64
N SER A 205 -12.28 -19.10 -1.50
CA SER A 205 -11.03 -18.38 -1.19
C SER A 205 -9.76 -19.25 -1.24
N ASP A 206 -9.82 -20.51 -0.79
CA ASP A 206 -8.70 -21.44 -0.92
C ASP A 206 -8.40 -21.78 -2.40
N GLN A 207 -9.42 -21.89 -3.27
CA GLN A 207 -9.20 -22.15 -4.70
C GLN A 207 -8.53 -20.97 -5.40
N VAL A 208 -8.91 -19.74 -5.02
CA VAL A 208 -8.27 -18.51 -5.51
C VAL A 208 -6.78 -18.50 -5.13
N PHE A 209 -6.46 -18.82 -3.87
CA PHE A 209 -5.08 -18.91 -3.41
C PHE A 209 -4.25 -19.95 -4.17
N GLU A 210 -4.75 -21.18 -4.27
CA GLU A 210 -4.03 -22.28 -4.93
C GLU A 210 -3.82 -22.01 -6.42
N ARG A 211 -4.80 -21.41 -7.08
CA ARG A 211 -4.75 -21.05 -8.51
C ARG A 211 -3.75 -19.95 -8.80
N GLU A 212 -3.78 -18.87 -8.01
CA GLU A 212 -2.84 -17.78 -8.16
C GLU A 212 -1.40 -18.26 -7.89
N LEU A 213 -1.21 -19.16 -6.93
CA LEU A 213 0.07 -19.82 -6.65
C LEU A 213 0.53 -20.74 -7.79
N GLU A 214 -0.36 -21.57 -8.34
CA GLU A 214 -0.06 -22.48 -9.46
C GLU A 214 0.39 -21.72 -10.70
N ILE A 215 -0.38 -20.70 -11.10
CA ILE A 215 -0.11 -19.90 -12.30
C ILE A 215 1.18 -19.09 -12.10
N LEU A 216 1.24 -18.24 -11.08
CA LEU A 216 2.39 -17.35 -10.88
C LEU A 216 3.66 -18.08 -10.47
N GLY A 217 3.54 -19.28 -9.89
CA GLY A 217 4.69 -20.15 -9.61
C GLY A 217 5.30 -20.77 -10.87
N SER A 218 4.57 -20.80 -11.99
CA SER A 218 4.98 -21.44 -13.25
C SER A 218 5.38 -20.48 -14.37
N ILE A 219 5.13 -19.17 -14.20
CA ILE A 219 5.37 -18.17 -15.23
C ILE A 219 6.34 -17.07 -14.77
N LYS A 220 7.03 -16.45 -15.72
CA LYS A 220 7.89 -15.29 -15.46
C LYS A 220 7.98 -14.42 -16.70
N HIS A 221 7.54 -13.18 -16.57
CA HIS A 221 7.53 -12.22 -17.67
C HIS A 221 7.67 -10.79 -17.14
N ILE A 222 8.30 -9.90 -17.90
CA ILE A 222 8.60 -8.51 -17.49
C ILE A 222 7.34 -7.67 -17.24
N ASN A 223 6.25 -7.95 -17.95
CA ASN A 223 4.98 -7.22 -17.81
C ASN A 223 3.93 -7.99 -16.99
N LEU A 224 4.34 -8.95 -16.17
CA LEU A 224 3.46 -9.64 -15.21
C LEU A 224 4.02 -9.46 -13.80
N VAL A 225 3.15 -9.39 -12.80
CA VAL A 225 3.62 -9.36 -11.40
C VAL A 225 4.38 -10.62 -11.06
N ASN A 226 5.44 -10.46 -10.29
CA ASN A 226 6.34 -11.55 -9.95
C ASN A 226 6.06 -12.03 -8.51
N LEU A 227 5.66 -13.30 -8.38
CA LEU A 227 5.43 -13.95 -7.10
C LEU A 227 6.79 -14.35 -6.49
N ARG A 228 7.09 -13.82 -5.31
CA ARG A 228 8.33 -14.05 -4.57
C ARG A 228 8.22 -15.17 -3.55
N GLY A 229 7.02 -15.41 -3.05
CA GLY A 229 6.78 -16.46 -2.09
C GLY A 229 5.34 -16.52 -1.64
N TYR A 230 5.05 -17.46 -0.76
CA TYR A 230 3.73 -17.64 -0.19
C TYR A 230 3.83 -18.16 1.25
N CYS A 231 2.73 -18.04 1.99
CA CYS A 231 2.58 -18.59 3.33
C CYS A 231 1.25 -19.33 3.42
N ARG A 232 1.32 -20.62 3.77
CA ARG A 232 0.15 -21.49 3.97
C ARG A 232 0.09 -21.92 5.44
N LEU A 233 -0.65 -21.16 6.25
CA LEU A 233 -0.90 -21.47 7.66
C LEU A 233 -2.37 -21.83 7.90
N PRO A 234 -2.72 -22.63 8.92
CA PRO A 234 -4.11 -22.98 9.20
C PRO A 234 -5.05 -21.76 9.35
N ALA A 235 -4.54 -20.64 9.87
CA ALA A 235 -5.30 -19.41 10.07
C ALA A 235 -5.19 -18.39 8.92
N SER A 236 -4.15 -18.48 8.08
CA SER A 236 -3.81 -17.42 7.12
C SER A 236 -3.24 -17.98 5.81
N ARG A 237 -3.61 -17.34 4.70
CA ARG A 237 -3.04 -17.56 3.36
C ARG A 237 -2.45 -16.24 2.88
N LEU A 238 -1.16 -16.21 2.58
CA LEU A 238 -0.46 -15.01 2.12
C LEU A 238 0.25 -15.30 0.80
N LEU A 239 0.16 -14.37 -0.14
CA LEU A 239 0.97 -14.34 -1.36
C LEU A 239 1.87 -13.10 -1.30
N ILE A 240 3.14 -13.25 -1.64
CA ILE A 240 4.17 -12.21 -1.53
C ILE A 240 4.68 -11.89 -2.93
N TYR A 241 4.59 -10.64 -3.35
CA TYR A 241 4.96 -10.15 -4.68
C TYR A 241 6.00 -9.04 -4.57
N ASP A 242 6.65 -8.72 -5.68
CA ASP A 242 7.36 -7.44 -5.82
C ASP A 242 6.41 -6.26 -5.52
N TYR A 243 6.90 -5.27 -4.79
CA TYR A 243 6.15 -4.05 -4.55
C TYR A 243 6.28 -3.09 -5.72
N LEU A 244 5.15 -2.71 -6.30
CA LEU A 244 5.09 -1.78 -7.43
C LEU A 244 4.68 -0.40 -6.90
N ALA A 245 5.69 0.49 -6.79
CA ALA A 245 5.59 1.70 -6.00
C ALA A 245 4.59 2.73 -6.53
N MET A 246 4.29 2.71 -7.83
CA MET A 246 3.36 3.66 -8.43
C MET A 246 1.89 3.25 -8.28
N GLY A 247 1.60 2.06 -7.75
CA GLY A 247 0.22 1.61 -7.56
C GLY A 247 -0.44 1.15 -8.86
N SER A 248 -1.76 1.34 -8.98
CA SER A 248 -2.53 0.85 -10.12
C SER A 248 -2.78 1.92 -11.17
N LEU A 249 -3.00 1.52 -12.42
CA LEU A 249 -3.38 2.42 -13.50
C LEU A 249 -4.73 3.13 -13.21
N ASP A 250 -5.64 2.48 -12.47
CA ASP A 250 -6.91 3.09 -12.04
C ASP A 250 -6.68 4.37 -11.23
N ASP A 251 -5.69 4.35 -10.33
CA ASP A 251 -5.34 5.48 -9.47
C ASP A 251 -4.89 6.69 -10.30
N PHE A 252 -4.14 6.46 -11.38
CA PHE A 252 -3.70 7.53 -12.28
C PHE A 252 -4.82 8.06 -13.18
N LEU A 253 -5.72 7.19 -13.65
CA LEU A 253 -6.77 7.58 -14.57
C LEU A 253 -7.95 8.25 -13.84
N HIS A 254 -8.32 7.78 -12.65
CA HIS A 254 -9.57 8.21 -12.02
C HIS A 254 -9.40 8.83 -10.65
N GLU A 255 -8.25 8.60 -10.01
CA GLU A 255 -7.87 9.26 -8.76
C GLU A 255 -6.71 10.25 -9.02
N HIS A 256 -6.05 10.68 -7.95
CA HIS A 256 -4.79 11.41 -8.09
C HIS A 256 -3.66 10.39 -8.01
N GLY A 257 -2.82 10.31 -9.05
CA GLY A 257 -1.60 9.50 -8.99
C GLY A 257 -0.70 9.91 -7.82
N PRO A 258 0.30 9.08 -7.46
CA PRO A 258 1.27 9.41 -6.42
C PRO A 258 1.81 10.83 -6.62
N ASP A 259 1.79 11.63 -5.55
CA ASP A 259 2.24 13.04 -5.55
C ASP A 259 1.55 13.97 -6.58
N GLY A 260 0.35 13.59 -7.05
CA GLY A 260 -0.42 14.36 -8.04
C GLY A 260 0.07 14.19 -9.48
N GLN A 261 0.89 13.17 -9.75
CA GLN A 261 1.37 12.88 -11.09
C GLN A 261 0.23 12.44 -12.03
N THR A 262 0.28 12.88 -13.28
CA THR A 262 -0.67 12.52 -14.33
C THR A 262 0.04 11.80 -15.47
N LEU A 263 -0.64 10.85 -16.12
CA LEU A 263 -0.12 10.16 -17.30
C LEU A 263 -0.35 10.99 -18.57
N ASN A 264 0.75 11.36 -19.24
CA ASN A 264 0.73 11.90 -20.59
C ASN A 264 0.44 10.81 -21.63
N TRP A 265 0.24 11.18 -22.89
CA TRP A 265 -0.13 10.25 -23.96
C TRP A 265 0.93 9.17 -24.17
N SER A 266 2.21 9.55 -24.24
CA SER A 266 3.31 8.60 -24.43
C SER A 266 3.36 7.52 -23.33
N ALA A 267 3.17 7.90 -22.05
CA ALA A 267 3.10 6.93 -20.96
C ALA A 267 1.89 5.99 -21.09
N ARG A 268 0.73 6.48 -21.56
CA ARG A 268 -0.45 5.63 -21.79
C ARG A 268 -0.21 4.61 -22.91
N LEU A 269 0.43 5.01 -24.00
CA LEU A 269 0.82 4.09 -25.09
C LEU A 269 1.80 3.03 -24.59
N LYS A 270 2.81 3.44 -23.79
CA LYS A 270 3.75 2.52 -23.15
C LYS A 270 3.04 1.49 -22.27
N ILE A 271 2.07 1.94 -21.47
CA ILE A 271 1.27 1.08 -20.58
C ILE A 271 0.39 0.11 -21.39
N ALA A 272 -0.25 0.58 -22.46
CA ALA A 272 -1.02 -0.27 -23.37
C ALA A 272 -0.13 -1.35 -23.98
N LEU A 273 1.03 -0.96 -24.51
CA LEU A 273 1.98 -1.85 -25.16
C LEU A 273 2.52 -2.93 -24.22
N GLY A 274 3.01 -2.55 -23.03
CA GLY A 274 3.52 -3.52 -22.06
C GLY A 274 2.42 -4.45 -21.53
N SER A 275 1.20 -3.94 -21.31
CA SER A 275 0.05 -4.78 -20.92
C SER A 275 -0.31 -5.79 -22.01
N ALA A 276 -0.29 -5.38 -23.29
CA ALA A 276 -0.50 -6.28 -24.43
C ALA A 276 0.58 -7.36 -24.52
N ARG A 277 1.85 -7.01 -24.28
CA ARG A 277 2.96 -7.98 -24.21
C ARG A 277 2.74 -9.03 -23.14
N GLY A 278 2.38 -8.62 -21.93
CA GLY A 278 2.08 -9.52 -20.82
C GLY A 278 0.94 -10.49 -21.14
N LEU A 279 -0.14 -10.00 -21.74
CA LEU A 279 -1.29 -10.83 -22.09
C LEU A 279 -1.01 -11.75 -23.30
N SER A 280 -0.25 -11.28 -24.30
CA SER A 280 0.21 -12.11 -25.42
C SER A 280 1.03 -13.30 -24.93
N TYR A 281 1.96 -13.07 -23.99
CA TYR A 281 2.74 -14.13 -23.36
C TYR A 281 1.85 -15.20 -22.67
N LEU A 282 0.82 -14.78 -21.92
CA LEU A 282 -0.12 -15.72 -21.28
C LEU A 282 -0.90 -16.56 -22.30
N HIS A 283 -1.26 -15.96 -23.44
CA HIS A 283 -2.09 -16.59 -24.45
C HIS A 283 -1.33 -17.48 -25.43
N HIS A 284 -0.07 -17.14 -25.71
CA HIS A 284 0.67 -17.73 -26.84
C HIS A 284 1.99 -18.40 -26.44
N ASP A 285 2.65 -17.94 -25.38
CA ASP A 285 3.96 -18.46 -24.98
C ASP A 285 3.87 -19.42 -23.79
N CYS A 286 2.79 -19.35 -23.01
CA CYS A 286 2.50 -20.31 -21.95
C CYS A 286 1.88 -21.60 -22.52
N SER A 287 2.39 -22.75 -22.07
CA SER A 287 1.83 -24.07 -22.38
C SER A 287 1.60 -24.86 -21.09
N PRO A 288 0.34 -25.10 -20.68
CA PRO A 288 -0.90 -24.77 -21.41
C PRO A 288 -1.27 -23.28 -21.38
N LYS A 289 -2.14 -22.84 -22.31
CA LYS A 289 -2.59 -21.44 -22.46
C LYS A 289 -3.26 -20.94 -21.17
N ILE A 290 -3.06 -19.67 -20.80
CA ILE A 290 -3.63 -19.08 -19.58
C ILE A 290 -4.56 -17.91 -19.95
N VAL A 291 -5.81 -17.95 -19.49
CA VAL A 291 -6.79 -16.85 -19.63
C VAL A 291 -6.91 -16.11 -18.30
N HIS A 292 -6.71 -14.80 -18.29
CA HIS A 292 -6.66 -13.98 -17.08
C HIS A 292 -8.04 -13.75 -16.44
N ARG A 293 -9.08 -13.49 -17.26
CA ARG A 293 -10.50 -13.28 -16.90
C ARG A 293 -10.85 -12.02 -16.09
N ASP A 294 -9.87 -11.23 -15.67
CA ASP A 294 -10.10 -9.97 -14.94
C ASP A 294 -9.14 -8.86 -15.37
N ILE A 295 -8.97 -8.66 -16.67
CA ILE A 295 -8.19 -7.52 -17.20
C ILE A 295 -8.98 -6.22 -16.99
N LYS A 296 -8.37 -5.26 -16.30
CA LYS A 296 -8.91 -3.93 -15.97
C LYS A 296 -7.81 -3.01 -15.45
N SER A 297 -8.04 -1.70 -15.44
CA SER A 297 -7.06 -0.70 -15.01
C SER A 297 -6.54 -0.91 -13.58
N SER A 298 -7.40 -1.32 -12.63
CA SER A 298 -6.98 -1.61 -11.24
C SER A 298 -6.10 -2.86 -11.10
N ASN A 299 -6.05 -3.72 -12.11
CA ASN A 299 -5.18 -4.90 -12.15
C ASN A 299 -3.91 -4.68 -13.00
N ILE A 300 -3.72 -3.49 -13.57
CA ILE A 300 -2.46 -3.08 -14.20
C ILE A 300 -1.69 -2.24 -13.20
N LEU A 301 -0.64 -2.81 -12.61
CA LEU A 301 0.23 -2.13 -11.65
C LEU A 301 1.44 -1.51 -12.34
N LEU A 302 1.95 -0.40 -11.80
CA LEU A 302 3.05 0.36 -12.40
C LEU A 302 4.28 0.37 -11.49
N ASP A 303 5.45 0.16 -12.07
CA ASP A 303 6.73 0.36 -11.37
C ASP A 303 7.18 1.83 -11.41
N GLU A 304 8.34 2.13 -10.83
CA GLU A 304 8.93 3.48 -10.77
C GLU A 304 9.23 4.09 -12.17
N ASN A 305 9.32 3.27 -13.22
CA ASN A 305 9.54 3.69 -14.61
C ASN A 305 8.24 3.75 -15.42
N LEU A 306 7.07 3.63 -14.76
CA LEU A 306 5.76 3.47 -15.38
C LEU A 306 5.68 2.26 -16.32
N GLU A 307 6.46 1.20 -16.07
CA GLU A 307 6.31 -0.07 -16.77
C GLU A 307 5.10 -0.84 -16.20
N PRO A 308 4.20 -1.33 -17.07
CA PRO A 308 3.00 -2.02 -16.64
C PRO A 308 3.28 -3.48 -16.29
N HIS A 309 2.60 -3.94 -15.24
CA HIS A 309 2.61 -5.31 -14.75
C HIS A 309 1.18 -5.78 -14.52
N VAL A 310 0.72 -6.77 -15.30
CA VAL A 310 -0.60 -7.39 -15.11
C VAL A 310 -0.60 -8.20 -13.81
N SER A 311 -1.64 -8.02 -13.00
CA SER A 311 -1.78 -8.55 -11.65
C SER A 311 -3.15 -9.18 -11.39
N ASP A 312 -3.31 -9.81 -10.22
CA ASP A 312 -4.55 -10.46 -9.74
C ASP A 312 -5.02 -11.66 -10.58
N PHE A 313 -4.24 -12.74 -10.51
CA PHE A 313 -4.52 -14.01 -11.20
C PHE A 313 -5.54 -14.90 -10.47
N GLY A 314 -6.23 -14.37 -9.45
CA GLY A 314 -7.16 -15.14 -8.63
C GLY A 314 -8.32 -15.77 -9.42
N LEU A 315 -8.69 -15.15 -10.55
CA LEU A 315 -9.72 -15.65 -11.46
C LEU A 315 -9.18 -16.38 -12.68
N ALA A 316 -7.87 -16.35 -12.91
CA ALA A 316 -7.25 -16.88 -14.14
C ALA A 316 -7.49 -18.39 -14.30
N LYS A 317 -7.42 -18.91 -15.52
CA LYS A 317 -7.59 -20.35 -15.79
C LYS A 317 -6.58 -20.84 -16.80
N ILE A 318 -6.05 -22.03 -16.52
CA ILE A 318 -5.24 -22.82 -17.44
C ILE A 318 -6.19 -23.58 -18.37
N LEU A 319 -5.99 -23.45 -19.69
CA LEU A 319 -6.73 -24.16 -20.72
C LEU A 319 -5.94 -25.41 -21.12
N VAL A 320 -6.50 -26.59 -20.87
CA VAL A 320 -5.79 -27.87 -21.05
C VAL A 320 -5.99 -28.45 -22.47
N ASP A 321 -7.02 -28.04 -23.21
CA ASP A 321 -7.20 -28.41 -24.64
C ASP A 321 -7.14 -27.17 -25.55
N GLU A 322 -6.65 -27.33 -26.79
CA GLU A 322 -6.50 -26.23 -27.76
C GLU A 322 -7.85 -25.63 -28.22
N ASP A 323 -8.94 -26.40 -28.15
CA ASP A 323 -10.34 -25.98 -28.38
C ASP A 323 -11.10 -25.69 -27.06
N ALA A 324 -10.41 -25.66 -25.90
CA ALA A 324 -11.04 -25.55 -24.59
C ALA A 324 -11.56 -24.13 -24.32
N HIS A 325 -12.82 -23.93 -24.59
CA HIS A 325 -13.62 -23.06 -23.74
C HIS A 325 -13.69 -23.65 -22.32
N VAL A 326 -13.69 -22.79 -21.31
CA VAL A 326 -13.99 -23.25 -19.94
C VAL A 326 -15.35 -22.74 -19.52
N THR A 327 -16.32 -23.64 -19.38
CA THR A 327 -17.57 -23.34 -18.68
C THR A 327 -17.25 -23.09 -17.20
N THR A 328 -17.61 -21.91 -16.72
CA THR A 328 -17.29 -21.46 -15.37
C THR A 328 -18.35 -20.51 -14.87
N VAL A 329 -18.41 -20.33 -13.54
CA VAL A 329 -19.15 -19.21 -12.98
C VAL A 329 -18.61 -17.93 -13.61
N VAL A 330 -19.52 -17.13 -14.17
CA VAL A 330 -19.21 -15.81 -14.70
C VAL A 330 -18.66 -14.97 -13.54
N ALA A 331 -17.40 -14.60 -13.66
CA ALA A 331 -16.66 -13.81 -12.71
C ALA A 331 -15.72 -12.88 -13.47
N GLY A 332 -15.50 -11.69 -12.90
CA GLY A 332 -14.72 -10.59 -13.45
C GLY A 332 -15.40 -9.26 -13.16
N THR A 333 -14.85 -8.16 -13.67
CA THR A 333 -15.31 -6.82 -13.34
C THR A 333 -16.35 -6.29 -14.33
N PHE A 334 -17.51 -5.86 -13.81
CA PHE A 334 -18.58 -5.28 -14.62
C PHE A 334 -18.08 -4.08 -15.45
N GLY A 335 -18.44 -4.03 -16.73
CA GLY A 335 -17.92 -3.06 -17.69
C GLY A 335 -16.82 -3.61 -18.60
N TYR A 336 -15.97 -4.54 -18.11
CA TYR A 336 -14.92 -5.20 -18.87
C TYR A 336 -15.36 -6.56 -19.43
N LEU A 337 -16.40 -7.17 -18.85
CA LEU A 337 -16.87 -8.51 -19.24
C LEU A 337 -17.38 -8.54 -20.69
N ALA A 338 -16.86 -9.50 -21.46
CA ALA A 338 -17.27 -9.74 -22.83
C ALA A 338 -18.73 -10.23 -22.92
N PRO A 339 -19.52 -9.80 -23.93
CA PRO A 339 -20.94 -10.13 -24.04
C PRO A 339 -21.22 -11.65 -24.13
N GLU A 340 -20.42 -12.38 -24.90
CA GLU A 340 -20.56 -13.83 -25.08
C GLU A 340 -20.25 -14.60 -23.79
N TYR A 341 -19.32 -14.09 -22.99
CA TYR A 341 -18.96 -14.69 -21.71
C TYR A 341 -20.08 -14.50 -20.67
N LEU A 342 -20.74 -13.33 -20.65
CA LEU A 342 -21.93 -13.09 -19.83
C LEU A 342 -23.09 -14.02 -20.19
N GLN A 343 -23.26 -14.33 -21.48
CA GLN A 343 -24.38 -15.15 -21.97
C GLN A 343 -24.13 -16.65 -21.81
N SER A 344 -22.92 -17.11 -22.13
CA SER A 344 -22.61 -18.55 -22.23
C SER A 344 -21.83 -19.09 -21.03
N GLY A 345 -21.23 -18.23 -20.20
CA GLY A 345 -20.32 -18.63 -19.13
C GLY A 345 -19.00 -19.23 -19.63
N ARG A 346 -18.70 -19.13 -20.93
CA ARG A 346 -17.47 -19.65 -21.56
C ARG A 346 -16.40 -18.58 -21.56
N ALA A 347 -15.37 -18.77 -20.73
CA ALA A 347 -14.18 -17.92 -20.77
C ALA A 347 -13.20 -18.44 -21.83
N THR A 348 -12.66 -17.53 -22.64
CA THR A 348 -11.65 -17.77 -23.69
C THR A 348 -10.61 -16.65 -23.69
N ASP A 349 -9.50 -16.84 -24.39
CA ASP A 349 -8.54 -15.75 -24.67
C ASP A 349 -9.21 -14.55 -25.35
N LYS A 350 -10.19 -14.77 -26.24
CA LYS A 350 -10.98 -13.68 -26.86
C LYS A 350 -11.80 -12.87 -25.85
N SER A 351 -12.15 -13.42 -24.68
CA SER A 351 -12.80 -12.65 -23.62
C SER A 351 -11.84 -11.71 -22.89
N ASP A 352 -10.56 -12.07 -22.79
CA ASP A 352 -9.49 -11.17 -22.32
C ASP A 352 -9.20 -10.09 -23.38
N VAL A 353 -9.21 -10.43 -24.67
CA VAL A 353 -9.05 -9.45 -25.76
C VAL A 353 -10.12 -8.35 -25.69
N TYR A 354 -11.38 -8.73 -25.46
CA TYR A 354 -12.45 -7.73 -25.26
C TYR A 354 -12.18 -6.84 -24.05
N SER A 355 -11.80 -7.44 -22.92
CA SER A 355 -11.47 -6.71 -21.69
C SER A 355 -10.29 -5.74 -21.91
N PHE A 356 -9.30 -6.14 -22.70
CA PHE A 356 -8.17 -5.31 -23.10
C PHE A 356 -8.60 -4.16 -24.03
N GLY A 357 -9.52 -4.41 -24.97
CA GLY A 357 -10.11 -3.34 -25.79
C GLY A 357 -10.85 -2.29 -24.95
N VAL A 358 -11.56 -2.70 -23.91
CA VAL A 358 -12.17 -1.79 -22.93
C VAL A 358 -11.10 -0.99 -22.16
N LEU A 359 -9.99 -1.63 -21.77
CA LEU A 359 -8.85 -0.97 -21.14
C LEU A 359 -8.21 0.09 -22.07
N LEU A 360 -8.11 -0.18 -23.37
CA LEU A 360 -7.65 0.82 -24.34
C LEU A 360 -8.60 2.02 -24.40
N LEU A 361 -9.91 1.80 -24.46
CA LEU A 361 -10.88 2.90 -24.44
C LEU A 361 -10.78 3.72 -23.15
N GLU A 362 -10.56 3.07 -22.02
CA GLU A 362 -10.35 3.73 -20.73
C GLU A 362 -9.06 4.58 -20.72
N LEU A 363 -7.95 4.07 -21.28
CA LEU A 363 -6.70 4.81 -21.47
C LEU A 363 -6.89 6.03 -22.36
N VAL A 364 -7.60 5.92 -23.48
CA VAL A 364 -7.82 7.05 -24.40
C VAL A 364 -8.71 8.10 -23.75
N THR A 365 -9.79 7.68 -23.10
CA THR A 365 -10.86 8.58 -22.68
C THR A 365 -10.67 9.14 -21.28
N GLY A 366 -9.87 8.46 -20.44
CA GLY A 366 -9.77 8.73 -19.01
C GLY A 366 -11.08 8.53 -18.26
N LYS A 367 -12.07 7.82 -18.85
CA LYS A 367 -13.37 7.55 -18.23
C LYS A 367 -13.48 6.08 -17.85
N ARG A 368 -14.02 5.82 -16.66
CA ARG A 368 -14.34 4.45 -16.23
C ARG A 368 -15.30 3.80 -17.24
N PRO A 369 -15.23 2.49 -17.51
CA PRO A 369 -16.16 1.82 -18.45
C PRO A 369 -17.65 1.92 -18.11
N THR A 370 -17.97 2.34 -16.88
CA THR A 370 -19.31 2.56 -16.33
C THR A 370 -19.56 4.03 -15.96
N ASP A 371 -18.90 4.98 -16.63
CA ASP A 371 -19.04 6.40 -16.34
C ASP A 371 -20.51 6.89 -16.47
N PRO A 372 -21.00 7.73 -15.53
CA PRO A 372 -22.38 8.22 -15.55
C PRO A 372 -22.78 8.98 -16.83
N SER A 373 -21.83 9.57 -17.56
CA SER A 373 -22.07 10.36 -18.78
C SER A 373 -22.74 9.55 -19.90
N PHE A 374 -22.51 8.23 -19.93
CA PHE A 374 -23.13 7.34 -20.92
C PHE A 374 -23.98 6.23 -20.28
N VAL A 375 -23.73 5.82 -19.03
CA VAL A 375 -24.58 4.84 -18.34
C VAL A 375 -26.01 5.38 -18.15
N LYS A 376 -26.18 6.68 -17.88
CA LYS A 376 -27.51 7.31 -17.81
C LYS A 376 -28.30 7.22 -19.13
N ARG A 377 -27.62 6.99 -20.25
CA ARG A 377 -28.22 6.79 -21.58
C ARG A 377 -28.41 5.30 -21.92
N GLY A 378 -28.14 4.40 -20.98
CA GLY A 378 -28.20 2.95 -21.19
C GLY A 378 -27.04 2.39 -21.99
N LEU A 379 -25.92 3.12 -22.10
CA LEU A 379 -24.73 2.69 -22.83
C LEU A 379 -23.60 2.32 -21.87
N ASN A 380 -22.68 1.47 -22.32
CA ASN A 380 -21.35 1.32 -21.74
C ASN A 380 -20.33 2.11 -22.57
N VAL A 381 -19.04 2.10 -22.19
CA VAL A 381 -18.00 2.83 -22.92
C VAL A 381 -17.91 2.44 -24.41
N VAL A 382 -18.10 1.15 -24.73
CA VAL A 382 -18.07 0.64 -26.11
C VAL A 382 -19.26 1.21 -26.91
N GLY A 383 -20.48 1.14 -26.37
CA GLY A 383 -21.68 1.68 -27.01
C GLY A 383 -21.64 3.21 -27.15
N TRP A 384 -21.05 3.90 -26.17
CA TRP A 384 -20.80 5.33 -26.24
C TRP A 384 -19.79 5.68 -27.34
N MET A 385 -18.67 4.97 -27.42
CA MET A 385 -17.66 5.16 -28.46
C MET A 385 -18.24 4.94 -29.86
N ASN A 386 -18.99 3.85 -30.04
CA ASN A 386 -19.67 3.56 -31.31
C ASN A 386 -20.69 4.65 -31.71
N THR A 387 -21.25 5.36 -30.74
CA THR A 387 -22.13 6.51 -31.02
C THR A 387 -21.32 7.70 -31.53
N LEU A 388 -20.18 8.01 -30.88
CA LEU A 388 -19.31 9.12 -31.26
C LEU A 388 -18.65 8.91 -32.63
N LEU A 389 -18.24 7.68 -32.96
CA LEU A 389 -17.72 7.33 -34.28
C LEU A 389 -18.75 7.60 -35.37
N LYS A 390 -20.01 7.22 -35.15
CA LYS A 390 -21.10 7.49 -36.11
C LYS A 390 -21.42 8.98 -36.26
N GLU A 391 -21.22 9.76 -35.20
CA GLU A 391 -21.43 11.21 -35.18
C GLU A 391 -20.20 12.00 -35.67
N ASN A 392 -19.07 11.34 -35.98
CA ASN A 392 -17.79 11.95 -36.35
C ASN A 392 -17.25 12.96 -35.30
N ARG A 393 -17.37 12.61 -34.01
CA ARG A 393 -16.99 13.47 -32.86
C ARG A 393 -15.82 12.91 -32.06
N LEU A 394 -14.74 12.55 -32.77
CA LEU A 394 -13.55 11.94 -32.16
C LEU A 394 -12.76 12.90 -31.25
N GLU A 395 -12.83 14.20 -31.53
CA GLU A 395 -12.21 15.26 -30.73
C GLU A 395 -12.70 15.31 -29.27
N ASP A 396 -13.90 14.81 -28.99
CA ASP A 396 -14.48 14.76 -27.64
C ASP A 396 -14.07 13.49 -26.85
N VAL A 397 -13.36 12.56 -27.50
CA VAL A 397 -13.04 11.24 -26.95
C VAL A 397 -11.82 11.31 -26.03
N VAL A 398 -10.77 12.03 -26.45
CA VAL A 398 -9.46 12.03 -25.78
C VAL A 398 -9.53 12.72 -24.42
N ASP A 399 -8.88 12.12 -23.44
CA ASP A 399 -8.70 12.71 -22.13
C ASP A 399 -7.96 14.06 -22.22
N LYS A 400 -8.56 15.10 -21.66
CA LYS A 400 -8.01 16.48 -21.66
C LYS A 400 -6.65 16.60 -20.97
N ARG A 401 -6.25 15.60 -20.18
CA ARG A 401 -4.91 15.52 -19.56
C ARG A 401 -3.81 15.15 -20.57
N CYS A 402 -4.14 14.49 -21.69
CA CYS A 402 -3.22 14.11 -22.75
C CYS A 402 -3.05 15.24 -23.77
N LYS A 403 -2.24 16.24 -23.44
CA LYS A 403 -1.98 17.39 -24.34
C LYS A 403 -1.00 17.07 -25.46
N ASP A 404 -0.25 15.98 -25.32
CA ASP A 404 0.76 15.47 -26.25
C ASP A 404 0.21 14.39 -27.19
N ALA A 405 -1.11 14.15 -27.19
CA ALA A 405 -1.73 13.20 -28.09
C ALA A 405 -1.87 13.79 -29.50
N ASP A 406 -1.30 13.10 -30.49
CA ASP A 406 -1.57 13.37 -31.90
C ASP A 406 -2.79 12.58 -32.38
N ALA A 407 -3.49 13.10 -33.39
CA ALA A 407 -4.76 12.53 -33.85
C ALA A 407 -4.60 11.17 -34.53
N GLU A 408 -3.46 10.94 -35.20
CA GLU A 408 -3.19 9.72 -35.97
C GLU A 408 -3.03 8.53 -35.02
N THR A 409 -2.19 8.66 -33.99
CA THR A 409 -2.02 7.61 -32.99
C THR A 409 -3.30 7.37 -32.19
N VAL A 410 -4.05 8.43 -31.85
CA VAL A 410 -5.36 8.28 -31.19
C VAL A 410 -6.32 7.45 -32.05
N GLU A 411 -6.45 7.78 -33.34
CA GLU A 411 -7.33 7.07 -34.27
C GLU A 411 -6.93 5.60 -34.41
N ALA A 412 -5.63 5.32 -34.54
CA ALA A 412 -5.12 3.95 -34.61
C ALA A 412 -5.43 3.14 -33.35
N ILE A 413 -5.23 3.71 -32.14
CA ILE A 413 -5.56 3.03 -30.88
C ILE A 413 -7.06 2.78 -30.76
N LEU A 414 -7.90 3.72 -31.21
CA LEU A 414 -9.34 3.55 -31.23
C LEU A 414 -9.78 2.47 -32.21
N GLU A 415 -9.13 2.33 -33.36
CA GLU A 415 -9.37 1.23 -34.30
C GLU A 415 -9.01 -0.13 -33.67
N VAL A 416 -7.84 -0.23 -33.02
CA VAL A 416 -7.43 -1.44 -32.30
C VAL A 416 -8.45 -1.78 -31.21
N ALA A 417 -8.89 -0.79 -30.42
CA ALA A 417 -9.89 -0.98 -29.39
C ALA A 417 -11.25 -1.43 -29.95
N ALA A 418 -11.69 -0.86 -31.07
CA ALA A 418 -12.91 -1.26 -31.76
C ALA A 418 -12.85 -2.71 -32.23
N ARG A 419 -11.73 -3.13 -32.85
CA ARG A 419 -11.52 -4.53 -33.27
C ARG A 419 -11.47 -5.49 -32.08
N CYS A 420 -10.86 -5.08 -30.96
CA CYS A 420 -10.82 -5.89 -29.74
C CYS A 420 -12.21 -6.05 -29.10
N THR A 421 -13.08 -5.04 -29.20
CA THR A 421 -14.41 -5.01 -28.57
C THR A 421 -15.54 -5.45 -29.48
N ASP A 422 -15.23 -6.12 -30.60
CA ASP A 422 -16.25 -6.65 -31.51
C ASP A 422 -17.24 -7.57 -30.77
N ALA A 423 -18.52 -7.51 -31.15
CA ALA A 423 -19.56 -8.34 -30.55
C ALA A 423 -19.34 -9.83 -30.86
N ASN A 424 -18.75 -10.16 -32.01
CA ASN A 424 -18.36 -11.51 -32.37
C ASN A 424 -16.94 -11.82 -31.87
N PRO A 425 -16.74 -12.79 -30.95
CA PRO A 425 -15.41 -13.15 -30.46
C PRO A 425 -14.46 -13.65 -31.56
N ASP A 426 -14.97 -14.22 -32.65
CA ASP A 426 -14.14 -14.76 -33.73
C ASP A 426 -13.47 -13.65 -34.56
N ASP A 427 -14.15 -12.50 -34.70
CA ASP A 427 -13.66 -11.34 -35.46
C ASP A 427 -12.63 -10.51 -34.67
N ARG A 428 -12.55 -10.72 -33.35
CA ARG A 428 -11.52 -10.07 -32.50
C ARG A 428 -10.12 -10.58 -32.87
N PRO A 429 -9.09 -9.71 -32.91
CA PRO A 429 -7.72 -10.15 -33.10
C PRO A 429 -7.24 -11.03 -31.93
N THR A 430 -6.16 -11.77 -32.15
CA THR A 430 -5.38 -12.38 -31.06
C THR A 430 -4.55 -11.33 -30.34
N MET A 431 -4.15 -11.56 -29.09
CA MET A 431 -3.30 -10.60 -28.38
C MET A 431 -1.93 -10.40 -29.02
N ASN A 432 -1.40 -11.41 -29.73
CA ASN A 432 -0.19 -11.25 -30.53
C ASN A 432 -0.39 -10.28 -31.72
N GLN A 433 -1.54 -10.35 -32.39
CA GLN A 433 -1.90 -9.38 -33.44
C GLN A 433 -2.14 -7.98 -32.87
N VAL A 434 -2.81 -7.87 -31.71
CA VAL A 434 -2.98 -6.59 -31.02
C VAL A 434 -1.63 -5.97 -30.67
N LEU A 435 -0.70 -6.77 -30.14
CA LEU A 435 0.64 -6.33 -29.84
C LEU A 435 1.36 -5.78 -31.08
N GLN A 436 1.31 -6.49 -32.20
CA GLN A 436 1.92 -6.04 -33.46
C GLN A 436 1.35 -4.71 -33.96
N LEU A 437 0.04 -4.50 -33.84
CA LEU A 437 -0.61 -3.25 -34.21
C LEU A 437 -0.15 -2.10 -33.30
N LEU A 438 -0.10 -2.32 -31.98
CA LEU A 438 0.37 -1.31 -31.03
C LEU A 438 1.85 -0.97 -31.20
N GLU A 439 2.68 -1.95 -31.60
CA GLU A 439 4.10 -1.77 -31.86
C GLU A 439 4.36 -0.89 -33.09
N GLN A 440 3.53 -1.00 -34.13
CA GLN A 440 3.62 -0.14 -35.32
C GLN A 440 3.38 1.33 -34.97
N GLU A 441 2.39 1.60 -34.13
CA GLU A 441 2.04 2.96 -33.70
C GLU A 441 3.05 3.54 -32.71
N ALA A 442 3.53 2.73 -31.76
CA ALA A 442 4.48 3.19 -30.73
C ALA A 442 5.91 3.40 -31.26
N MET A 443 6.26 2.80 -32.41
CA MET A 443 7.60 2.87 -33.02
C MET A 443 7.65 3.69 -34.32
N SER A 444 6.54 4.29 -34.76
CA SER A 444 6.55 5.22 -35.90
C SER A 444 7.34 6.48 -35.53
N PRO A 445 8.49 6.78 -36.17
CA PRO A 445 9.15 8.05 -35.99
C PRO A 445 8.27 9.15 -36.57
N CYS A 446 8.03 10.21 -35.81
CA CYS A 446 7.37 11.41 -36.30
C CYS A 446 8.02 11.85 -37.63
N ALA A 447 7.27 11.85 -38.73
CA ALA A 447 7.77 12.21 -40.06
C ALA A 447 8.18 13.69 -40.19
N SER A 448 8.12 14.47 -39.11
CA SER A 448 8.50 15.88 -39.07
C SER A 448 10.01 16.13 -39.02
N ASP A 449 10.82 15.16 -38.60
CA ASP A 449 12.26 15.39 -38.40
C ASP A 449 13.13 15.22 -39.67
N PHE A 450 12.51 14.87 -40.81
CA PHE A 450 13.23 14.64 -42.08
C PHE A 450 13.13 15.78 -43.10
N TYR A 451 12.36 16.85 -42.85
CA TYR A 451 12.12 17.92 -43.84
C TYR A 451 12.78 19.28 -43.56
N GLU A 452 13.58 19.46 -42.51
CA GLU A 452 14.25 20.75 -42.22
C GLU A 452 15.76 20.81 -42.52
N SER A 453 16.34 19.83 -43.24
CA SER A 453 17.81 19.82 -43.48
C SER A 453 18.28 20.04 -44.92
N HIS A 454 17.42 20.46 -45.87
CA HIS A 454 17.84 20.59 -47.28
C HIS A 454 17.27 21.83 -48.02
N SER A 455 17.34 23.01 -47.40
CA SER A 455 17.20 24.26 -48.17
C SER A 455 17.95 25.41 -47.50
N ASP A 456 19.28 25.41 -47.65
CA ASP A 456 20.11 26.63 -47.69
C ASP A 456 21.52 26.26 -48.17
N CYS A 457 21.66 26.13 -49.48
CA CYS A 457 22.92 26.31 -50.23
C CYS A 457 22.62 26.37 -51.73
N CYS A 458 22.38 27.58 -52.24
CA CYS A 458 22.71 28.03 -53.59
C CYS A 458 22.77 29.56 -53.62
#